data_AF-A7VG36-F1
#
_entry.id   AF-A7VG36-F1
#
_cell.length_a   1.000
_cell.length_b   1.000
_cell.length_c   1.000
_cell.angle_alpha   90.00
_cell.angle_beta   90.00
_cell.angle_gamma   90.00
#
_symmetry.space_group_name_H-M   'P 1'
#
loop_
_entity.id
_entity.type
_entity.pdbx_description
1 polymer ?
#
loop_
_entity_poly.entity_id
_entity_poly.type
_entity_poly.pdbx_seq_one_letter_code
_entity_poly.pdbx_strand_id
1 'polypeptide(L)' 'MCTAATYKTKNFYFGRTLDYEFSYGDEITVTPRNYPFEFRYMGRTAQNLPDIHCCRGRTSTGRTKYLPPRDPGNTRK' A
#
# COMPACT_ATOMS: atom_id res chain seq x y z
N MET A 1 -8.43 -14.17 -17.25
CA MET A 1 -6.95 -14.19 -17.13
C MET A 1 -6.42 -12.79 -17.38
N CYS A 2 -5.88 -12.09 -16.38
CA CYS A 2 -5.43 -10.70 -16.55
C CYS A 2 -4.00 -10.59 -17.13
N THR A 3 -3.73 -9.55 -17.91
CA THR A 3 -2.38 -9.23 -18.43
C THR A 3 -2.00 -7.78 -18.11
N ALA A 4 -0.77 -7.54 -17.68
CA ALA A 4 -0.20 -6.21 -17.48
C ALA A 4 1.01 -6.01 -18.38
N ALA A 5 1.13 -4.83 -19.00
CA ALA A 5 2.21 -4.52 -19.92
C ALA A 5 2.70 -3.08 -19.75
N THR A 6 3.98 -2.89 -20.09
CA THR A 6 4.60 -1.57 -20.22
C THR A 6 5.20 -1.45 -21.60
N TYR A 7 5.09 -0.27 -22.21
CA TYR A 7 5.60 -0.04 -23.56
C TYR A 7 6.32 1.30 -23.60
N LYS A 8 7.57 1.27 -24.11
CA LYS A 8 8.44 2.43 -24.16
C LYS A 8 8.66 2.86 -25.60
N THR A 9 8.28 4.10 -25.91
CA THR A 9 8.58 4.77 -27.18
C THR A 9 9.34 6.07 -26.87
N LYS A 10 8.82 7.22 -27.32
CA LYS A 10 9.22 8.56 -26.85
C LYS A 10 8.75 8.80 -25.41
N ASN A 11 7.56 8.30 -25.07
CA ASN A 11 6.98 8.36 -23.73
C ASN A 11 6.89 6.94 -23.13
N PHE A 12 6.55 6.86 -21.84
CA PHE A 12 6.35 5.61 -21.13
C PHE A 12 4.86 5.34 -20.92
N TYR A 13 4.39 4.18 -21.38
CA TYR A 13 3.00 3.75 -21.25
C TYR A 13 2.92 2.55 -20.30
N PHE A 14 1.89 2.54 -19.46
CA PHE A 14 1.56 1.44 -18.57
C PHE A 14 0.07 1.13 -18.66
N GLY A 15 -0.30 -0.14 -18.57
CA GLY A 15 -1.70 -0.56 -18.62
C GLY A 15 -1.87 -2.04 -18.31
N ARG A 16 -3.12 -2.46 -18.10
CA ARG A 16 -3.51 -3.85 -17.89
C ARG A 16 -4.93 -4.13 -18.37
N THR A 17 -5.22 -5.39 -18.63
CA THR A 17 -6.58 -5.90 -18.76
C THR A 17 -7.11 -6.34 -17.38
N LEU A 18 -8.43 -6.26 -17.19
CA LEU A 18 -9.14 -6.82 -16.03
C LEU A 18 -10.14 -7.84 -16.54
N ASP A 19 -9.66 -9.06 -16.74
CA ASP A 19 -10.46 -10.17 -17.30
C ASP A 19 -11.05 -10.98 -16.15
N TYR A 20 -12.20 -10.53 -15.67
CA TYR A 20 -13.02 -11.16 -14.64
C TYR A 20 -14.44 -11.45 -15.20
N GLU A 21 -15.16 -12.38 -14.58
CA GLU A 21 -16.46 -12.87 -15.09
C GLU A 21 -17.57 -11.82 -15.02
N PHE A 22 -17.43 -10.80 -14.16
CA PHE A 22 -18.41 -9.75 -13.93
C PHE A 22 -17.73 -8.40 -13.69
N SER A 23 -18.35 -7.30 -14.13
CA SER A 23 -17.90 -5.93 -13.81
C SER A 23 -18.48 -5.48 -12.46
N TYR A 24 -17.65 -4.84 -11.63
CA TYR A 24 -18.06 -4.33 -10.31
C TYR A 24 -18.46 -2.84 -10.32
N GLY A 25 -18.71 -2.26 -11.50
CA GLY A 25 -18.94 -0.82 -11.66
C GLY A 25 -17.63 -0.04 -11.61
N ASP A 26 -16.67 -0.44 -12.45
CA ASP A 26 -15.33 0.15 -12.45
C ASP A 26 -15.38 1.65 -12.85
N GLU A 27 -14.77 2.50 -12.03
CA GLU A 27 -14.72 3.95 -12.22
C GLU A 27 -13.29 4.50 -12.17
N ILE A 28 -13.06 5.60 -12.89
CA ILE A 28 -11.78 6.32 -12.83
C ILE A 28 -11.74 7.12 -11.52
N THR A 29 -10.85 6.73 -10.61
CA THR A 29 -10.68 7.40 -9.31
C THR A 29 -9.37 8.19 -9.26
N VAL A 30 -9.47 9.50 -9.04
CA VAL A 30 -8.31 10.39 -8.80
C VAL A 30 -8.30 10.82 -7.34
N THR A 31 -7.27 10.43 -6.59
CA THR A 31 -7.11 10.85 -5.19
C THR A 31 -6.27 12.14 -5.12
N PRO A 32 -6.81 13.26 -4.58
CA PRO A 32 -6.05 14.49 -4.46
C PRO A 32 -4.97 14.36 -3.38
N ARG A 33 -3.93 15.20 -3.47
CA ARG A 33 -2.72 15.11 -2.61
C ARG A 33 -3.03 15.11 -1.11
N ASN A 34 -4.06 15.84 -0.65
CA ASN A 34 -4.41 15.97 0.76
C ASN A 34 -5.55 15.04 1.21
N TYR A 35 -5.88 14.00 0.43
CA TYR A 35 -6.88 13.02 0.83
C TYR A 35 -6.30 12.04 1.85
N PRO A 36 -6.77 11.99 3.12
CA PRO A 36 -6.13 11.20 4.17
C PRO A 36 -6.25 9.68 3.93
N PHE A 37 -5.13 8.95 4.04
CA PHE A 37 -5.15 7.49 4.02
C PHE A 37 -5.14 6.93 5.45
N GLU A 38 -6.15 6.11 5.76
CA GLU A 38 -6.26 5.38 7.03
C GLU A 38 -5.77 3.95 6.83
N PHE A 39 -4.56 3.66 7.31
CA PHE A 39 -3.95 2.34 7.18
C PHE A 39 -4.30 1.48 8.40
N ARG A 40 -4.67 0.21 8.17
CA ARG A 40 -5.07 -0.73 9.22
C ARG A 40 -4.08 -0.83 10.39
N TYR A 41 -2.78 -0.76 10.12
CA TYR A 41 -1.71 -0.93 11.13
C TYR A 41 -0.80 0.29 11.31
N MET A 42 -1.01 1.37 10.56
CA MET A 42 -0.18 2.59 10.65
C MET A 42 -0.99 3.83 11.08
N GLY A 43 -2.31 3.70 11.24
CA GLY A 43 -3.19 4.82 11.59
C GLY A 43 -3.45 5.76 10.42
N ARG A 44 -4.02 6.93 10.73
CA ARG A 44 -4.32 7.99 9.75
C ARG A 44 -3.08 8.82 9.49
N THR A 45 -2.63 8.86 8.24
CA THR A 45 -1.43 9.59 7.86
C THR A 45 -1.79 10.83 7.04
N ALA A 46 -1.31 12.00 7.45
CA ALA A 46 -1.37 13.22 6.64
C ALA A 46 -0.26 13.17 5.57
N GLN A 47 -0.60 13.27 4.28
CA GLN A 47 0.37 13.08 3.21
C GLN A 47 1.39 14.23 3.10
N ASN A 48 2.63 13.90 3.44
CA ASN A 48 3.87 14.33 2.79
C ASN A 48 4.94 13.25 3.06
N LEU A 49 4.73 12.01 2.59
CA LEU A 49 5.71 10.93 2.79
C LEU A 49 6.53 10.64 1.52
N PRO A 50 7.80 11.08 1.47
CA PRO A 50 8.87 10.20 1.05
C PRO A 50 9.07 9.13 2.14
N ASP A 51 9.26 7.88 1.74
CA ASP A 51 9.45 6.73 2.63
C ASP A 51 8.20 6.29 3.43
N ILE A 52 7.55 5.24 2.93
CA ILE A 52 6.80 4.28 3.75
C ILE A 52 7.87 3.58 4.63
N HIS A 53 8.39 4.29 5.63
CA HIS A 53 9.23 3.71 6.66
C HIS A 53 8.31 2.93 7.58
N CYS A 54 7.85 1.77 7.10
CA CYS A 54 7.36 0.72 7.96
C CYS A 54 8.48 0.49 8.98
N CYS A 55 8.20 0.83 10.24
CA CYS A 55 9.11 0.89 11.38
C CYS A 55 10.40 0.07 11.17
N ARG A 56 11.51 0.68 10.72
CA ARG A 56 12.84 0.04 10.85
C ARG A 56 13.23 0.04 12.32
N GLY A 57 12.63 -0.84 13.11
CA GLY A 57 13.20 -1.28 14.37
C GLY A 57 14.41 -2.14 14.05
N ARG A 58 15.63 -1.60 14.19
CA ARG A 58 16.84 -2.43 14.23
C ARG A 58 16.75 -3.27 15.50
N THR A 59 16.34 -4.54 15.38
CA THR A 59 16.68 -5.51 16.41
C THR A 59 18.18 -5.78 16.33
N SER A 60 18.83 -5.97 17.47
CA SER A 60 20.27 -6.27 17.61
C SER A 60 20.73 -7.55 16.89
N THR A 61 19.82 -8.25 16.20
CA THR A 61 20.04 -9.52 15.52
C THR A 61 19.88 -9.46 14.00
N GLY A 62 19.77 -8.26 13.40
CA GLY A 62 19.91 -8.07 11.95
C GLY A 62 18.83 -8.72 11.07
N ARG A 63 17.71 -9.19 11.65
CA ARG A 63 16.62 -9.83 10.89
C ARG A 63 15.41 -8.91 10.84
N THR A 64 15.14 -8.35 9.65
CA THR A 64 13.94 -7.54 9.38
C THR A 64 12.70 -8.38 9.67
N LYS A 65 11.87 -7.93 10.63
CA LYS A 65 10.56 -8.51 10.93
C LYS A 65 9.53 -7.38 10.86
N TYR A 66 8.49 -7.56 10.05
CA TYR A 66 7.27 -6.78 10.20
C TYR A 66 6.67 -7.14 11.56
N LEU A 67 6.72 -6.23 12.53
CA LEU A 67 6.07 -6.41 13.82
C LEU A 67 4.58 -6.08 13.65
N PRO A 68 3.66 -7.02 13.90
CA PRO A 68 2.25 -6.68 14.02
C PRO A 68 2.04 -5.72 15.20
N PRO A 69 1.00 -4.88 15.18
CA PRO A 69 0.65 -4.07 16.33
C PRO A 69 0.46 -4.96 17.56
N ARG A 70 0.90 -4.49 18.73
CA ARG A 70 0.59 -5.17 20.00
C ARG A 70 -0.92 -5.17 20.15
N ASP A 71 -1.52 -6.34 20.26
CA ASP A 71 -2.92 -6.47 20.65
C ASP A 71 -3.13 -5.67 21.95
N PRO A 72 -4.11 -4.76 22.01
CA PRO A 72 -4.42 -4.02 23.24
C PRO A 72 -5.03 -4.92 24.35
N GLY A 73 -4.95 -6.25 24.21
CA GLY A 73 -5.59 -7.24 25.09
C GLY A 73 -4.66 -8.06 25.98
N ASN A 74 -3.34 -7.84 26.01
CA ASN A 74 -2.46 -8.60 26.91
C ASN A 74 -1.50 -7.74 27.73
N THR A 75 -2.09 -6.96 28.63
CA THR A 75 -1.45 -6.52 29.88
C THR A 75 -2.21 -7.15 31.05
N ARG A 76 -1.90 -8.42 31.37
CA ARG A 76 -1.97 -9.07 32.70
C ARG A 76 -1.90 -10.59 32.54
N LYS A 77 -0.72 -11.19 32.76
CA LYS A 77 -0.32 -11.81 34.03
C LYS A 77 1.17 -12.12 33.99
#